data_AF-D3Z4G1-F1
#
_entry.id   AF-D3Z4G1-F1
#
_cell.length_a   1.000
_cell.length_b   1.000
_cell.length_c   1.000
_cell.angle_alpha   90.00
_cell.angle_beta   90.00
_cell.angle_gamma   90.00
#
_symmetry.space_group_name_H-M   'P 1'
#
loop_
_entity.id
_entity.type
_entity.pdbx_description
1 polymer ?
#
loop_
_entity_poly.entity_id
_entity_poly.type
_entity_poly.pdbx_seq_one_letter_code
_entity_poly.pdbx_strand_id
1 'polypeptide(L)'
;MARLTKRRQADTKAIQHLWAAIEIIRNQKQIANIDRITKYMSRVHGMHPKETTRQLSLAVKDGLIVETLTVGCKGSKAGIEQEGYWLPGDEIDWETETHDWYCFECHLPGEVLICDLCFRVYHSKCLSDEFRLRDSSSHWQCPVCRSIKKKHSNKQEMGTYLRFIVSRMKERAIDLNKKGKDSKHPMYRRLVHSAVDVPTIQEKVNEGKYRSYEEFKADAQLLLHNTVIFYGADSEQADIARMLYKDTC
;
A
#
# COMPACT_ATOMS: atom_id res chain seq x y z
N MET A 1 -16.69 -3.43 19.19
CA MET A 1 -17.51 -2.29 18.69
C MET A 1 -16.83 -1.74 17.46
N ALA A 2 -17.58 -1.54 16.38
CA ALA A 2 -17.05 -1.04 15.12
C ALA A 2 -16.51 0.39 15.29
N ARG A 3 -15.23 0.59 14.92
CA ARG A 3 -14.55 1.87 15.13
C ARG A 3 -14.12 2.48 13.80
N LEU A 4 -14.60 3.69 13.52
CA LEU A 4 -13.99 4.57 12.52
C LEU A 4 -12.66 5.05 13.09
N THR A 5 -11.57 4.73 12.39
CA THR A 5 -10.22 5.05 12.83
C THR A 5 -9.53 5.87 11.75
N LYS A 6 -9.01 7.03 12.13
CA LYS A 6 -8.12 7.81 11.26
C LYS A 6 -6.78 7.12 11.23
N ARG A 7 -6.34 6.73 10.03
CA ARG A 7 -5.03 6.11 9.82
C ARG A 7 -4.12 7.08 9.09
N ARG A 8 -3.35 6.59 8.13
CA ARG A 8 -2.55 7.43 7.25
C ARG A 8 -3.43 8.42 6.50
N GLN A 9 -2.85 9.55 6.16
CA GLN A 9 -3.49 10.66 5.48
C GLN A 9 -2.71 11.12 4.26
N ALA A 10 -1.40 10.84 4.21
CA ALA A 10 -0.57 11.17 3.08
C ALA A 10 -0.94 10.34 1.86
N ASP A 11 -1.07 11.01 0.72
CA ASP A 11 -1.40 10.38 -0.55
C ASP A 11 -0.25 9.47 -1.01
N THR A 12 -0.55 8.24 -1.39
CA THR A 12 0.48 7.23 -1.72
C THR A 12 1.32 7.63 -2.92
N LYS A 13 0.73 8.30 -3.92
CA LYS A 13 1.45 8.81 -5.11
C LYS A 13 2.33 10.00 -4.73
N ALA A 14 1.83 10.91 -3.89
CA ALA A 14 2.64 12.00 -3.35
C ALA A 14 3.84 11.48 -2.54
N ILE A 15 3.65 10.44 -1.72
CA ILE A 15 4.73 9.81 -0.96
C ILE A 15 5.84 9.27 -1.87
N GLN A 16 5.48 8.55 -2.94
CA GLN A 16 6.46 8.04 -3.90
C GLN A 16 7.29 9.16 -4.54
N HIS A 17 6.63 10.23 -4.97
CA HIS A 17 7.31 11.39 -5.54
C HIS A 17 8.21 12.11 -4.52
N LEU A 18 7.75 12.27 -3.27
CA LEU A 18 8.54 12.88 -2.19
C LEU A 18 9.77 12.04 -1.86
N TRP A 19 9.64 10.70 -1.83
CA TRP A 19 10.77 9.80 -1.62
C TRP A 19 11.81 9.91 -2.74
N ALA A 20 11.36 9.88 -4.00
CA ALA A 20 12.24 10.08 -5.16
C ALA A 20 12.97 11.44 -5.09
N ALA A 21 12.25 12.51 -4.71
CA ALA A 21 12.84 13.83 -4.53
C ALA A 21 13.94 13.84 -3.45
N ILE A 22 13.65 13.26 -2.27
CA ILE A 22 14.60 13.19 -1.15
C ILE A 22 15.84 12.38 -1.57
N GLU A 23 15.64 11.22 -2.18
CA GLU A 23 16.73 10.34 -2.63
C GLU A 23 17.66 11.06 -3.62
N ILE A 24 17.10 11.72 -4.64
CA ILE A 24 17.89 12.44 -5.64
C ILE A 24 18.68 13.60 -5.01
N ILE A 25 18.05 14.40 -4.14
CA ILE A 25 18.72 15.53 -3.48
C ILE A 25 19.86 15.03 -2.58
N ARG A 26 19.62 13.94 -1.84
CA ARG A 26 20.61 13.35 -0.93
C ARG A 26 21.77 12.69 -1.67
N ASN A 27 21.51 12.03 -2.81
CA ASN A 27 22.55 11.48 -3.67
C ASN A 27 23.49 12.56 -4.22
N GLN A 28 23.01 13.80 -4.36
CA GLN A 28 23.84 14.96 -4.70
C GLN A 28 24.61 15.54 -3.50
N LYS A 29 24.58 14.88 -2.33
CA LYS A 29 25.17 15.33 -1.06
C LYS A 29 24.62 16.68 -0.60
N GLN A 30 23.35 16.96 -0.88
CA GLN A 30 22.65 18.16 -0.42
C GLN A 30 21.63 17.81 0.66
N ILE A 31 21.27 18.78 1.50
CA ILE A 31 20.15 18.63 2.45
C ILE A 31 18.84 18.68 1.65
N ALA A 32 18.01 17.66 1.78
CA ALA A 32 16.64 17.71 1.30
C ALA A 32 15.80 18.60 2.22
N ASN A 33 15.78 19.91 1.96
CA ASN A 33 14.96 20.88 2.69
C ASN A 33 13.67 21.20 1.91
N ILE A 34 12.75 21.93 2.55
CA ILE A 34 11.44 22.23 1.97
C ILE A 34 11.53 22.92 0.59
N ASP A 35 12.46 23.87 0.44
CA ASP A 35 12.66 24.62 -0.80
C ASP A 35 13.10 23.72 -1.96
N ARG A 36 14.08 22.84 -1.72
CA ARG A 36 14.60 21.93 -2.75
C ARG A 36 13.57 20.88 -3.13
N ILE A 37 12.88 20.31 -2.14
CA ILE A 37 11.81 19.33 -2.38
C ILE A 37 10.70 19.99 -3.20
N THR A 38 10.22 21.16 -2.79
CA THR A 38 9.19 21.91 -3.50
C THR A 38 9.58 22.22 -4.94
N LYS A 39 10.81 22.72 -5.18
CA LYS A 39 11.32 22.99 -6.53
C LYS A 39 11.38 21.73 -7.38
N TYR A 40 11.83 20.61 -6.82
CA TYR A 40 11.85 19.33 -7.51
C TYR A 40 10.43 18.88 -7.88
N MET A 41 9.53 18.90 -6.90
CA MET A 41 8.14 18.43 -7.04
C MET A 41 7.35 19.24 -8.06
N SER A 42 7.49 20.57 -8.07
CA SER A 42 6.86 21.41 -9.08
C SER A 42 7.43 21.19 -10.48
N ARG A 43 8.75 21.00 -10.61
CA ARG A 43 9.41 20.82 -11.92
C ARG A 43 9.16 19.44 -12.53
N VAL A 44 9.24 18.39 -11.74
CA VAL A 44 9.20 16.99 -12.23
C VAL A 44 7.78 16.44 -12.22
N HIS A 45 7.01 16.77 -11.19
CA HIS A 45 5.68 16.18 -10.98
C HIS A 45 4.53 17.19 -11.11
N GLY A 46 4.83 18.46 -11.42
CA GLY A 46 3.81 19.52 -11.55
C GLY A 46 3.07 19.84 -10.24
N MET A 47 3.57 19.39 -9.09
CA MET A 47 2.89 19.55 -7.81
C MET A 47 3.07 20.99 -7.29
N HIS A 48 1.95 21.61 -6.91
CA HIS A 48 1.97 22.97 -6.37
C HIS A 48 2.70 23.03 -5.02
N PRO A 49 3.53 24.05 -4.75
CA PRO A 49 4.29 24.20 -3.50
C PRO A 49 3.50 23.95 -2.21
N LYS A 50 2.32 24.58 -2.08
CA LYS A 50 1.45 24.40 -0.91
C LYS A 50 1.02 22.94 -0.70
N GLU A 51 0.74 22.23 -1.79
CA GLU A 51 0.36 20.81 -1.72
C GLU A 51 1.57 19.94 -1.38
N THR A 52 2.75 20.25 -1.92
CA THR A 52 4.00 19.58 -1.54
C THR A 52 4.27 19.72 -0.04
N THR A 53 4.17 20.94 0.51
CA THR A 53 4.34 21.17 1.96
C THR A 53 3.31 20.40 2.77
N ARG A 54 2.04 20.39 2.34
CA ARG A 54 0.97 19.65 3.00
C ARG A 54 1.27 18.15 3.03
N GLN A 55 1.59 17.56 1.88
CA GLN A 55 1.89 16.12 1.77
C GLN A 55 3.14 15.74 2.54
N LEU A 56 4.18 16.59 2.55
CA LEU A 56 5.38 16.37 3.33
C LEU A 56 5.09 16.35 4.83
N SER A 57 4.28 17.29 5.33
CA SER A 57 3.86 17.31 6.73
C SER A 57 3.03 16.07 7.10
N LEU A 58 2.10 15.65 6.22
CA LEU A 58 1.34 14.41 6.42
C LEU A 58 2.24 13.17 6.41
N ALA A 59 3.24 13.13 5.52
CA ALA A 59 4.21 12.04 5.43
C ALA A 59 5.04 11.90 6.72
N VAL A 60 5.45 13.03 7.30
CA VAL A 60 6.15 13.06 8.58
C VAL A 60 5.25 12.55 9.70
N LYS A 61 4.00 13.04 9.75
CA LYS A 61 3.00 12.57 10.73
C LYS A 61 2.69 11.08 10.60
N ASP A 62 2.64 10.56 9.38
CA ASP A 62 2.39 9.16 9.08
C ASP A 62 3.64 8.27 9.25
N GLY A 63 4.79 8.86 9.61
CA GLY A 63 6.03 8.12 9.83
C GLY A 63 6.73 7.65 8.55
N LEU A 64 6.31 8.16 7.40
CA LEU A 64 6.83 7.82 6.09
C LEU A 64 8.05 8.67 5.71
N ILE A 65 8.26 9.79 6.38
CA ILE A 65 9.42 10.68 6.23
C ILE A 65 9.86 11.14 7.62
N VAL A 66 11.17 11.32 7.83
CA VAL A 66 11.72 11.85 9.09
C VAL A 66 12.14 13.30 8.87
N GLU A 67 11.63 14.19 9.70
CA GLU A 67 12.05 15.59 9.78
C GLU A 67 13.02 15.75 10.95
N THR A 68 14.21 16.31 10.70
CA THR A 68 15.20 16.60 11.75
C THR A 68 16.12 17.74 11.35
N LEU A 69 16.72 18.40 12.34
CA LEU A 69 17.75 19.41 12.12
C LEU A 69 19.01 18.75 11.54
N THR A 70 19.51 19.32 10.44
CA THR A 70 20.64 18.80 9.69
C THR A 70 21.61 19.92 9.33
N VAL A 71 22.91 19.67 9.48
CA VAL A 71 23.96 20.58 9.02
C VAL A 71 24.45 20.17 7.63
N GLY A 72 24.44 21.12 6.70
CA GLY A 72 24.91 20.88 5.34
C GLY A 72 26.42 20.97 5.24
N CYS A 73 27.06 20.07 4.50
CA CYS A 73 28.50 20.12 4.23
C CYS A 73 28.86 20.82 2.91
N LYS A 74 27.87 21.31 2.15
CA LYS A 74 28.06 21.92 0.81
C LYS A 74 27.14 23.12 0.56
N GLY A 75 27.62 24.05 -0.26
CA GLY A 75 26.89 25.23 -0.74
C GLY A 75 27.05 26.47 0.14
N SER A 76 26.34 27.55 -0.21
CA SER A 76 26.42 28.85 0.48
C SER A 76 25.94 28.82 1.94
N LYS A 77 25.19 27.80 2.34
CA LYS A 77 24.72 27.57 3.71
C LYS A 77 25.41 26.39 4.39
N ALA A 78 26.63 26.05 3.98
CA ALA A 78 27.41 24.99 4.64
C ALA A 78 27.71 25.38 6.10
N GLY A 79 27.61 24.42 7.02
CA GLY A 79 27.79 24.65 8.46
C GLY A 79 26.58 25.25 9.18
N ILE A 80 25.51 25.62 8.46
CA ILE A 80 24.29 26.16 9.06
C ILE A 80 23.26 25.05 9.25
N GLU A 81 22.75 24.92 10.48
CA GLU A 81 21.63 24.04 10.82
C GLU A 81 20.36 24.44 10.06
N GLN A 82 19.75 23.46 9.41
CA GLN A 82 18.52 23.62 8.63
C GLN A 82 17.63 22.40 8.82
N GLU A 83 16.33 22.59 8.70
CA GLU A 83 15.37 21.48 8.61
C GLU A 83 15.69 20.61 7.39
N GLY A 84 15.87 19.32 7.63
CA GLY A 84 16.18 18.32 6.63
C GLY A 84 15.24 17.14 6.73
N TYR A 85 14.77 16.68 5.58
CA TYR A 85 13.94 15.50 5.44
C TYR A 85 14.78 14.29 5.05
N TRP A 86 14.44 13.14 5.63
CA TRP A 86 15.15 11.88 5.45
C TRP A 86 14.15 10.75 5.20
N LEU A 87 14.60 9.75 4.44
CA LEU A 87 13.90 8.48 4.38
C LEU A 87 14.10 7.78 5.73
N PRO A 88 13.07 7.18 6.33
CA PRO A 88 13.24 6.57 7.64
C PRO A 88 14.10 5.29 7.53
N GLY A 89 15.01 5.10 8.48
CA GLY A 89 15.93 3.96 8.54
C GLY A 89 15.27 2.65 9.00
N ASP A 90 15.96 1.53 8.82
CA ASP A 90 15.43 0.18 9.10
C ASP A 90 15.17 -0.11 10.59
N GLU A 91 15.68 0.73 11.49
CA GLU A 91 15.60 0.58 12.96
C GLU A 91 14.29 1.09 13.57
N ILE A 92 13.39 1.69 12.79
CA ILE A 92 12.08 2.09 13.30
C ILE A 92 11.21 0.84 13.41
N ASP A 93 11.21 0.26 14.62
CA ASP A 93 10.33 -0.82 15.03
C ASP A 93 8.91 -0.26 15.14
N TRP A 94 8.18 -0.30 14.02
CA TRP A 94 6.74 -0.05 14.06
C TRP A 94 6.14 -1.19 14.85
N GLU A 95 5.61 -0.90 16.04
CA GLU A 95 4.71 -1.82 16.75
C GLU A 95 3.80 -2.47 15.69
N THR A 96 3.81 -3.80 15.63
CA THR A 96 3.19 -4.56 14.54
C THR A 96 1.76 -4.10 14.37
N GLU A 97 1.57 -3.21 13.40
CA GLU A 97 0.28 -2.66 13.10
C GLU A 97 -0.65 -3.84 12.80
N THR A 98 -1.82 -3.85 13.40
CA THR A 98 -2.71 -5.01 13.37
C THR A 98 -3.58 -5.05 12.11
N HIS A 99 -3.68 -3.91 11.44
CA HIS A 99 -4.62 -3.66 10.36
C HIS A 99 -4.00 -2.76 9.30
N ASP A 100 -4.41 -2.89 8.05
CA ASP A 100 -3.92 -2.09 6.93
C ASP A 100 -4.19 -0.59 7.11
N TRP A 101 -3.36 0.24 6.50
CA TRP A 101 -3.51 1.69 6.52
C TRP A 101 -4.45 2.21 5.44
N TYR A 102 -4.67 1.42 4.39
CA TYR A 102 -5.35 1.86 3.17
C TYR A 102 -6.64 1.08 2.93
N CYS A 103 -7.65 1.77 2.39
CA CYS A 103 -8.92 1.13 2.09
C CYS A 103 -8.77 0.03 1.03
N PHE A 104 -9.32 -1.15 1.28
CA PHE A 104 -9.24 -2.30 0.36
C PHE A 104 -10.01 -2.14 -0.95
N GLU A 105 -10.90 -1.15 -1.03
CA GLU A 105 -11.68 -0.85 -2.22
C GLU A 105 -11.02 0.19 -3.11
N CYS A 106 -10.62 1.33 -2.54
CA CYS A 106 -10.07 2.45 -3.32
C CYS A 106 -8.56 2.63 -3.18
N HIS A 107 -7.89 1.87 -2.31
CA HIS A 107 -6.44 1.92 -2.07
C HIS A 107 -5.93 3.26 -1.52
N LEU A 108 -6.84 4.12 -1.04
CA LEU A 108 -6.51 5.45 -0.54
C LEU A 108 -6.42 5.49 0.99
N PRO A 109 -5.60 6.42 1.54
CA PRO A 109 -5.55 6.73 2.97
C PRO A 109 -6.84 7.42 3.44
N GLY A 110 -7.02 7.52 4.76
CA GLY A 110 -8.10 8.29 5.37
C GLY A 110 -8.69 7.69 6.64
N GLU A 111 -9.96 8.01 6.88
CA GLU A 111 -10.75 7.47 7.98
C GLU A 111 -11.47 6.20 7.54
N VAL A 112 -11.13 5.08 8.17
CA VAL A 112 -11.55 3.75 7.73
C VAL A 112 -12.21 2.96 8.86
N LEU A 113 -13.14 2.09 8.49
CA LEU A 113 -13.68 1.03 9.32
C LEU A 113 -12.69 -0.13 9.37
N ILE A 114 -12.44 -0.66 10.56
CA ILE A 114 -11.55 -1.80 10.82
C ILE A 114 -12.36 -3.09 10.99
N CYS A 115 -11.96 -4.15 10.29
CA CYS A 115 -12.64 -5.45 10.36
C CYS A 115 -12.25 -6.20 11.64
N ASP A 116 -13.23 -6.69 12.39
CA ASP A 116 -12.95 -7.42 13.64
C ASP A 116 -12.32 -8.81 13.42
N LEU A 117 -12.29 -9.33 12.18
CA LEU A 117 -11.84 -10.70 11.86
C LEU A 117 -10.58 -10.77 11.00
N CYS A 118 -10.09 -9.64 10.48
CA CYS A 118 -8.89 -9.62 9.64
C CYS A 118 -8.30 -8.21 9.60
N PHE A 119 -7.08 -8.09 9.08
CA PHE A 119 -6.37 -6.82 8.98
C PHE A 119 -6.99 -5.80 8.00
N ARG A 120 -8.00 -6.15 7.19
CA ARG A 120 -8.53 -5.27 6.14
C ARG A 120 -9.33 -4.09 6.70
N VAL A 121 -9.22 -2.95 6.03
CA VAL A 121 -9.93 -1.71 6.37
C VAL A 121 -10.64 -1.11 5.15
N TYR A 122 -11.72 -0.36 5.38
CA TYR A 122 -12.55 0.20 4.32
C TYR A 122 -13.10 1.58 4.67
N HIS A 123 -13.14 2.50 3.70
CA HIS A 123 -13.93 3.72 3.85
C HIS A 123 -15.42 3.38 3.89
N SER A 124 -16.19 4.03 4.78
CA SER A 124 -17.64 3.84 4.85
C SER A 124 -18.33 4.09 3.50
N LYS A 125 -17.90 5.14 2.77
CA LYS A 125 -18.42 5.49 1.44
C LYS A 125 -18.10 4.48 0.35
N CYS A 126 -17.02 3.70 0.49
CA CYS A 126 -16.60 2.70 -0.49
C CYS A 126 -17.36 1.37 -0.34
N LEU A 127 -18.12 1.21 0.73
CA LEU A 127 -18.91 0.00 0.96
C LEU A 127 -20.30 0.12 0.32
N SER A 128 -20.79 -0.99 -0.23
CA SER A 128 -22.21 -1.18 -0.56
C SER A 128 -23.08 -1.12 0.70
N ASP A 129 -24.36 -0.76 0.55
CA ASP A 129 -25.30 -0.54 1.67
C ASP A 129 -25.44 -1.73 2.63
N GLU A 130 -25.25 -2.95 2.15
CA GLU A 130 -25.27 -4.17 2.97
C GLU A 130 -24.09 -4.30 3.95
N PHE A 131 -22.96 -3.63 3.65
CA PHE A 131 -21.73 -3.68 4.44
C PHE A 131 -21.48 -2.40 5.22
N ARG A 132 -22.23 -1.33 4.97
CA ARG A 132 -22.12 -0.08 5.74
C ARG A 132 -22.47 -0.31 7.20
N LEU A 133 -21.74 0.37 8.08
CA LEU A 133 -22.00 0.33 9.51
C LEU A 133 -23.33 1.04 9.78
N ARG A 134 -24.32 0.31 10.30
CA ARG A 134 -25.63 0.86 10.67
C ARG A 134 -25.74 1.21 12.16
N ASP A 135 -25.02 0.48 12.99
CA ASP A 135 -24.96 0.71 14.44
C ASP A 135 -23.52 0.52 14.95
N SER A 136 -22.98 1.57 15.57
CA SER A 136 -21.63 1.62 16.15
C SER A 136 -21.43 0.66 17.34
N SER A 137 -22.51 0.20 17.96
CA SER A 137 -22.46 -0.74 19.08
C SER A 137 -22.05 -2.16 18.65
N SER A 138 -22.24 -2.50 17.38
CA SER A 138 -22.08 -3.86 16.86
C SER A 138 -20.66 -4.16 16.35
N HIS A 139 -20.32 -5.44 16.25
CA HIS A 139 -19.11 -5.91 15.57
C HIS A 139 -19.23 -5.72 14.06
N TRP A 140 -18.16 -5.24 13.43
CA TRP A 140 -18.14 -5.04 11.98
C TRP A 140 -17.24 -6.03 11.28
N GLN A 141 -17.75 -6.59 10.19
CA GLN A 141 -17.06 -7.57 9.36
C GLN A 141 -17.05 -7.07 7.92
N CYS A 142 -15.87 -7.08 7.31
CA CYS A 142 -15.69 -6.63 5.95
C CYS A 142 -16.37 -7.55 4.93
N PRO A 143 -16.53 -7.09 3.66
CA PRO A 143 -17.12 -7.89 2.59
C PRO A 143 -16.43 -9.25 2.40
N VAL A 144 -15.11 -9.30 2.53
CA VAL A 144 -14.30 -10.52 2.37
C VAL A 144 -14.58 -11.54 3.49
N CYS A 145 -14.55 -11.12 4.75
CA CYS A 145 -14.83 -12.03 5.87
C CYS A 145 -16.26 -12.56 5.84
N ARG A 146 -17.22 -11.73 5.39
CA ARG A 146 -18.62 -12.15 5.24
C ARG A 146 -18.84 -13.11 4.08
N SER A 147 -18.07 -13.02 2.99
CA SER A 147 -18.20 -13.91 1.83
C SER A 147 -17.63 -15.31 2.12
N ILE A 148 -16.49 -15.40 2.80
CA ILE A 148 -15.83 -16.68 3.14
C ILE A 148 -16.75 -17.57 4.00
N LYS A 149 -17.53 -16.98 4.93
CA LYS A 149 -18.45 -17.74 5.79
C LYS A 149 -19.59 -18.44 5.05
N LYS A 150 -19.90 -18.04 3.82
CA LYS A 150 -21.11 -18.50 3.11
C LYS A 150 -20.91 -19.77 2.29
N LYS A 151 -19.68 -20.26 2.05
CA LYS A 151 -19.45 -21.34 1.09
C LYS A 151 -18.31 -22.28 1.49
N HIS A 152 -18.61 -23.57 1.50
CA HIS A 152 -17.62 -24.64 1.35
C HIS A 152 -17.71 -25.19 -0.07
N SER A 153 -16.59 -25.22 -0.79
CA SER A 153 -16.50 -25.76 -2.15
C SER A 153 -15.92 -27.17 -2.15
N ASN A 154 -16.25 -27.98 -3.16
CA ASN A 154 -15.60 -29.26 -3.37
C ASN A 154 -14.09 -29.07 -3.59
N LYS A 155 -13.27 -29.57 -2.66
CA LYS A 155 -11.83 -29.27 -2.58
C LYS A 155 -11.05 -29.73 -3.82
N GLN A 156 -11.44 -30.86 -4.41
CA GLN A 156 -10.70 -31.47 -5.53
C GLN A 156 -10.95 -30.74 -6.85
N GLU A 157 -12.22 -30.45 -7.16
CA GLU A 157 -12.61 -29.67 -8.34
C GLU A 157 -12.06 -28.23 -8.24
N MET A 158 -12.22 -27.59 -7.08
CA MET A 158 -11.69 -26.25 -6.82
C MET A 158 -10.18 -26.20 -7.03
N GLY A 159 -9.43 -27.17 -6.50
CA GLY A 159 -7.97 -27.22 -6.67
C GLY A 159 -7.56 -27.21 -8.15
N THR A 160 -8.31 -27.91 -9.01
CA THR A 160 -8.06 -27.90 -10.45
C THR A 160 -8.33 -26.54 -11.08
N TYR A 161 -9.46 -25.90 -10.78
CA TYR A 161 -9.76 -24.55 -11.27
C TYR A 161 -8.74 -23.51 -10.80
N LEU A 162 -8.37 -23.54 -9.53
CA LEU A 162 -7.38 -22.62 -8.96
C LEU A 162 -6.01 -22.78 -9.64
N ARG A 163 -5.58 -24.01 -9.95
CA ARG A 163 -4.34 -24.23 -10.71
C ARG A 163 -4.37 -23.59 -12.09
N PHE A 164 -5.49 -23.68 -12.81
CA PHE A 164 -5.62 -23.02 -14.12
C PHE A 164 -5.56 -21.50 -14.02
N ILE A 165 -6.24 -20.91 -13.03
CA ILE A 165 -6.23 -19.46 -12.81
C ILE A 165 -4.81 -19.00 -12.46
N VAL A 166 -4.13 -19.67 -11.53
CA VAL A 166 -2.76 -19.27 -11.14
C VAL A 166 -1.76 -19.45 -12.27
N SER A 167 -1.92 -20.46 -13.12
CA SER A 167 -1.08 -20.61 -14.32
C SER A 167 -1.16 -19.37 -15.21
N ARG A 168 -2.38 -18.87 -15.49
CA ARG A 168 -2.59 -17.62 -16.24
C ARG A 168 -2.04 -16.41 -15.50
N MET A 169 -2.21 -16.36 -14.17
CA MET A 169 -1.65 -15.29 -13.35
C MET A 169 -0.12 -15.25 -13.46
N LYS A 170 0.54 -16.40 -13.45
CA LYS A 170 2.00 -16.52 -13.52
C LYS A 170 2.56 -15.97 -14.83
N GLU A 171 1.90 -16.23 -15.95
CA GLU A 171 2.28 -15.71 -17.27
C GLU A 171 2.30 -14.17 -17.28
N ARG A 172 1.23 -13.53 -16.77
CA ARG A 172 1.15 -12.07 -16.67
C ARG A 172 2.06 -11.49 -15.57
N ALA A 173 2.34 -12.23 -14.51
CA ALA A 173 3.18 -11.79 -13.40
C ALA A 173 4.65 -11.62 -13.79
N ILE A 174 5.10 -12.20 -14.91
CA ILE A 174 6.43 -11.94 -15.47
C ILE A 174 6.57 -10.45 -15.74
N ASP A 175 5.56 -9.83 -16.36
CA ASP A 175 5.57 -8.41 -16.68
C ASP A 175 5.47 -7.52 -15.44
N LEU A 176 4.77 -7.99 -14.40
CA LEU A 176 4.70 -7.30 -13.10
C LEU A 176 6.08 -7.20 -12.42
N ASN A 177 6.93 -8.23 -12.58
CA ASN A 177 8.25 -8.30 -11.94
C ASN A 177 9.41 -7.73 -12.80
N LYS A 178 9.16 -7.29 -14.05
CA LYS A 178 10.21 -6.79 -14.96
C LYS A 178 10.93 -5.54 -14.44
N LYS A 179 10.37 -4.79 -13.50
CA LYS A 179 11.01 -3.58 -12.92
C LYS A 179 11.81 -3.82 -11.62
N GLY A 180 11.87 -5.06 -11.11
CA GLY A 180 12.69 -5.42 -9.93
C GLY A 180 11.99 -6.32 -8.93
N LYS A 181 12.76 -6.88 -7.96
CA LYS A 181 12.20 -7.56 -6.77
C LYS A 181 11.88 -6.51 -5.71
N ASP A 182 10.77 -5.82 -5.91
CA ASP A 182 10.41 -4.59 -5.19
C ASP A 182 10.06 -4.81 -3.72
N SER A 183 9.84 -6.07 -3.30
CA SER A 183 9.69 -6.45 -1.89
C SER A 183 10.92 -6.17 -1.02
N LYS A 184 12.09 -5.93 -1.63
CA LYS A 184 13.31 -5.52 -0.94
C LYS A 184 13.45 -4.01 -0.78
N HIS A 185 12.58 -3.23 -1.43
CA HIS A 185 12.65 -1.77 -1.36
C HIS A 185 12.29 -1.28 0.06
N PRO A 186 13.04 -0.34 0.67
CA PRO A 186 12.76 0.13 2.03
C PRO A 186 11.34 0.66 2.25
N MET A 187 10.73 1.34 1.25
CA MET A 187 9.31 1.75 1.35
C MET A 187 8.31 0.61 1.20
N TYR A 188 8.67 -0.56 0.67
CA TYR A 188 7.70 -1.65 0.52
C TYR A 188 7.17 -2.06 1.90
N ARG A 189 8.06 -2.32 2.86
CA ARG A 189 7.67 -2.65 4.25
C ARG A 189 6.92 -1.53 4.96
N ARG A 190 7.07 -0.29 4.50
CA ARG A 190 6.37 0.87 5.06
C ARG A 190 4.99 1.04 4.47
N LEU A 191 4.80 0.74 3.20
CA LEU A 191 3.53 0.95 2.50
C LEU A 191 2.65 -0.29 2.46
N VAL A 192 3.22 -1.48 2.53
CA VAL A 192 2.50 -2.76 2.43
C VAL A 192 2.44 -3.41 3.80
N HIS A 193 1.22 -3.57 4.33
CA HIS A 193 0.97 -4.22 5.61
C HIS A 193 1.16 -5.73 5.54
N SER A 194 0.55 -6.39 4.55
CA SER A 194 0.63 -7.84 4.36
C SER A 194 1.12 -8.18 2.96
N ALA A 195 2.33 -8.73 2.88
CA ALA A 195 2.94 -9.11 1.62
C ALA A 195 2.24 -10.34 1.01
N VAL A 196 2.13 -10.35 -0.31
CA VAL A 196 1.69 -11.49 -1.11
C VAL A 196 2.27 -11.37 -2.50
N ASP A 197 2.58 -12.51 -3.12
CA ASP A 197 3.00 -12.59 -4.51
C ASP A 197 2.42 -13.83 -5.20
N VAL A 198 2.51 -13.87 -6.53
CA VAL A 198 1.97 -14.99 -7.32
C VAL A 198 2.64 -16.33 -6.98
N PRO A 199 3.97 -16.42 -6.76
CA PRO A 199 4.59 -17.64 -6.23
C PRO A 199 3.96 -18.15 -4.93
N THR A 200 3.76 -17.27 -3.94
CA THR A 200 3.13 -17.64 -2.66
C THR A 200 1.69 -18.12 -2.86
N ILE A 201 0.92 -17.47 -3.75
CA ILE A 201 -0.43 -17.91 -4.10
C ILE A 201 -0.40 -19.30 -4.74
N GLN A 202 0.55 -19.56 -5.65
CA GLN A 202 0.73 -20.86 -6.31
C GLN A 202 1.05 -21.97 -5.32
N GLU A 203 1.94 -21.72 -4.37
CA GLU A 203 2.28 -22.68 -3.31
C GLU A 203 1.04 -23.02 -2.48
N LYS A 204 0.26 -22.01 -2.06
CA LYS A 204 -1.01 -22.22 -1.34
C LYS A 204 -2.03 -23.03 -2.13
N VAL A 205 -2.10 -22.86 -3.46
CA VAL A 205 -2.95 -23.69 -4.33
C VAL A 205 -2.43 -25.13 -4.37
N ASN A 206 -1.13 -25.34 -4.55
CA ASN A 206 -0.52 -26.67 -4.67
C ASN A 206 -0.67 -27.49 -3.38
N GLU A 207 -0.52 -26.83 -2.23
CA GLU A 207 -0.68 -27.44 -0.90
C GLU A 207 -2.16 -27.57 -0.47
N GLY A 208 -3.10 -27.05 -1.29
CA GLY A 208 -4.54 -27.08 -0.97
C GLY A 208 -4.88 -26.31 0.31
N LYS A 209 -4.19 -25.19 0.56
CA LYS A 209 -4.37 -24.33 1.75
C LYS A 209 -5.65 -23.48 1.71
N TYR A 210 -6.18 -23.20 0.51
CA TYR A 210 -7.46 -22.49 0.37
C TYR A 210 -8.63 -23.41 0.67
N ARG A 211 -9.53 -22.98 1.56
CA ARG A 211 -10.74 -23.72 1.95
C ARG A 211 -11.96 -23.35 1.11
N SER A 212 -11.90 -22.19 0.46
CA SER A 212 -12.94 -21.64 -0.41
C SER A 212 -12.31 -20.85 -1.54
N TYR A 213 -13.09 -20.63 -2.61
CA TYR A 213 -12.71 -19.74 -3.70
C TYR A 213 -12.52 -18.29 -3.22
N GLU A 214 -13.34 -17.87 -2.26
CA GLU A 214 -13.30 -16.54 -1.68
C GLU A 214 -11.98 -16.25 -0.96
N GLU A 215 -11.34 -17.24 -0.33
CA GLU A 215 -9.99 -17.08 0.26
C GLU A 215 -8.91 -16.87 -0.81
N PHE A 216 -8.97 -17.62 -1.92
CA PHE A 216 -8.06 -17.43 -3.05
C PHE A 216 -8.21 -16.04 -3.67
N LYS A 217 -9.47 -15.63 -3.93
CA LYS A 217 -9.79 -14.31 -4.46
C LYS A 217 -9.35 -13.19 -3.52
N ALA A 218 -9.41 -13.42 -2.20
CA ALA A 218 -8.96 -12.44 -1.20
C ALA A 218 -7.43 -12.20 -1.24
N ASP A 219 -6.63 -13.22 -1.57
CA ASP A 219 -5.18 -13.07 -1.77
C ASP A 219 -4.86 -12.41 -3.11
N ALA A 220 -5.61 -12.72 -4.17
CA ALA A 220 -5.49 -12.00 -5.45
C ALA A 220 -5.87 -10.51 -5.30
N GLN A 221 -6.88 -10.19 -4.48
CA GLN A 221 -7.24 -8.81 -4.16
C GLN A 221 -6.13 -8.11 -3.36
N LEU A 222 -5.49 -8.82 -2.43
CA LEU A 222 -4.35 -8.29 -1.67
C LEU A 222 -3.16 -7.98 -2.58
N LEU A 223 -2.89 -8.83 -3.58
CA LEU A 223 -1.86 -8.57 -4.58
C LEU A 223 -2.14 -7.27 -5.32
N LEU A 224 -3.36 -7.11 -5.85
CA LEU A 224 -3.79 -5.87 -6.49
C LEU A 224 -3.66 -4.66 -5.56
N HIS A 225 -4.13 -4.79 -4.32
CA HIS A 225 -4.09 -3.72 -3.33
C HIS A 225 -2.66 -3.23 -3.09
N ASN A 226 -1.74 -4.15 -2.84
CA ASN A 226 -0.32 -3.85 -2.62
C ASN A 226 0.32 -3.20 -3.85
N THR A 227 0.01 -3.72 -5.05
CA THR A 227 0.54 -3.15 -6.31
C THR A 227 0.04 -1.71 -6.51
N VAL A 228 -1.25 -1.43 -6.30
CA VAL A 228 -1.79 -0.07 -6.46
C VAL A 228 -1.16 0.90 -5.47
N ILE A 229 -0.96 0.49 -4.21
CA ILE A 229 -0.31 1.34 -3.20
C ILE A 229 1.14 1.62 -3.54
N PHE A 230 1.87 0.59 -3.99
CA PHE A 230 3.32 0.69 -4.17
C PHE A 230 3.73 1.36 -5.48
N TYR A 231 3.00 1.14 -6.58
CA TYR A 231 3.33 1.73 -7.89
C TYR A 231 2.39 2.88 -8.29
N GLY A 232 1.30 3.07 -7.57
CA GLY A 232 0.26 4.05 -7.89
C GLY A 232 -0.81 3.49 -8.82
N ALA A 233 -2.03 4.04 -8.69
CA ALA A 233 -3.21 3.54 -9.39
C ALA A 233 -3.13 3.65 -10.91
N ASP A 234 -2.37 4.61 -11.45
CA ASP A 234 -2.23 4.88 -12.89
C ASP A 234 -1.04 4.14 -13.51
N SER A 235 -0.36 3.27 -12.77
CA SER A 235 0.83 2.56 -13.25
C SER A 235 0.47 1.35 -14.12
N GLU A 236 1.37 1.01 -15.05
CA GLU A 236 1.30 -0.23 -15.84
C GLU A 236 1.19 -1.47 -14.93
N GLN A 237 1.90 -1.44 -13.79
CA GLN A 237 1.87 -2.49 -12.77
C GLN A 237 0.45 -2.65 -12.21
N ALA A 238 -0.21 -1.54 -11.86
CA ALA A 238 -1.59 -1.56 -11.40
C ALA A 238 -2.56 -2.07 -12.47
N ASP A 239 -2.34 -1.76 -13.74
CA ASP A 239 -3.14 -2.32 -14.85
C ASP A 239 -2.99 -3.83 -14.96
N ILE A 240 -1.75 -4.34 -14.94
CA ILE A 240 -1.46 -5.78 -14.95
C ILE A 240 -2.12 -6.45 -13.75
N ALA A 241 -2.00 -5.87 -12.55
CA ALA A 241 -2.61 -6.42 -11.34
C ALA A 241 -4.15 -6.41 -11.39
N ARG A 242 -4.77 -5.40 -12.02
CA ARG A 242 -6.21 -5.38 -12.26
C ARG A 242 -6.63 -6.49 -13.21
N MET A 243 -5.86 -6.77 -14.25
CA MET A 243 -6.11 -7.90 -15.15
C MET A 243 -5.97 -9.25 -14.43
N LEU A 244 -4.92 -9.40 -13.61
CA LEU A 244 -4.71 -10.58 -12.76
C LEU A 244 -5.89 -10.83 -11.83
N TYR A 245 -6.38 -9.78 -11.18
CA TYR A 245 -7.54 -9.90 -10.30
C TYR A 245 -8.83 -10.23 -11.07
N LYS A 246 -9.02 -9.65 -12.27
CA LYS A 246 -10.17 -9.98 -13.13
C LYS A 246 -10.17 -11.44 -13.61
N ASP A 247 -9.01 -12.05 -13.81
CA ASP A 247 -8.90 -13.49 -14.13
C ASP A 247 -9.41 -14.39 -12.96
N THR A 248 -9.68 -13.82 -11.78
CA THR A 248 -10.32 -14.50 -10.63
C THR A 248 -11.84 -14.27 -10.54
N CYS A 249 -12.48 -13.75 -11.58
CA CYS A 249 -13.94 -13.59 -11.65
C CYS A 249 -14.48 -14.42 -12.82
#